data_AF-A0AA85BB98-F1
#
_entry.id   AF-A0AA85BB98-F1
#
_cell.length_a   1.000
_cell.length_b   1.000
_cell.length_c   1.000
_cell.angle_alpha   90.00
_cell.angle_beta   90.00
_cell.angle_gamma   90.00
#
_symmetry.space_group_name_H-M   'P 1'
#
loop_
_entity.id
_entity.type
_entity.pdbx_description
1 polymer ?
#
loop_
_entity_poly.entity_id
_entity_poly.type
_entity_poly.pdbx_seq_one_letter_code
_entity_poly.pdbx_strand_id
1 'polypeptide(L)'
;MGMLRIGILTVLLITDAVNTLRLKGKWNPSNRYLFLTKFGFQRTQVDELEATRGYIYGTVKLENVSNTHNLTDLATLVLVDGEFIMDLYGNATESIWTQNVTGTTYQESQWLIETERCNKMFDKINSLAWHKTCSPTGEMDLLRSVPCSSSGLCAEEDDPESVVPNSQFTFIVQDLRQPRYWYLSLVACKRNLTTCKWETTAIPRHSNSSLSSSLTYSLLTVIYDIWLVNGEPKLQSFNQFEHHFSFETHGIAQMFFIFLSLYIILNITTHIKLANNRSLHVCLYLTHLWLASLGTLLAAVHWGVFSFDGLGLGLISELGTVITQWADSVFLAVLLCTCQMGFSPQCPSIAFQSCDTSKALRPPTSKVFSTLPTGFLHLGKFSHKLYSYDPIQEKIYARPSTNQEKSTSFWPYVILLVTLLVGVKTLLYIWAMFDRDPVIDFSVWNTVPGCLLLALRICLVFWILVVVGRRHFIAQICSESYNMDLCILGPNINTMQFAAGYLLWIVILPLVVFIGETSVSPLWRTKTISIICFSTDYVAAVAYACLLWRSNSLLDENVLGHRCSM
;
A
#
# COMPACT_ATOMS: atom_id res chain seq x y z
N MET A 1 -18.47 8.32 -21.02
CA MET A 1 -17.09 8.85 -20.87
C MET A 1 -16.94 10.01 -19.88
N GLY A 2 -17.99 10.79 -19.56
CA GLY A 2 -17.90 11.88 -18.57
C GLY A 2 -17.86 11.43 -17.10
N MET A 3 -18.65 10.43 -16.71
CA MET A 3 -18.76 9.96 -15.32
C MET A 3 -17.47 9.28 -14.79
N LEU A 4 -16.71 8.60 -15.66
CA LEU A 4 -15.46 7.94 -15.29
C LEU A 4 -14.31 8.95 -15.03
N ARG A 5 -14.33 10.11 -15.71
CA ARG A 5 -13.35 11.18 -15.48
C ARG A 5 -13.57 11.88 -14.13
N ILE A 6 -14.84 12.02 -13.71
CA ILE A 6 -15.19 12.66 -12.44
C ILE A 6 -14.76 11.77 -11.26
N GLY A 7 -14.90 10.44 -11.38
CA GLY A 7 -14.43 9.49 -10.37
C GLY A 7 -12.90 9.44 -10.21
N ILE A 8 -12.14 9.47 -11.31
CA ILE A 8 -10.66 9.48 -11.25
C ILE A 8 -10.14 10.81 -10.67
N LEU A 9 -10.79 11.94 -10.99
CA LEU A 9 -10.40 13.25 -10.49
C LEU A 9 -10.76 13.48 -9.01
N THR A 10 -11.82 12.83 -8.51
CA THR A 10 -12.20 12.90 -7.08
C THR A 10 -11.33 12.01 -6.19
N VAL A 11 -10.81 10.89 -6.71
CA VAL A 11 -9.82 10.05 -5.99
C VAL A 11 -8.47 10.75 -5.86
N LEU A 12 -8.11 11.64 -6.79
CA LEU A 12 -6.85 12.39 -6.78
C LEU A 12 -6.78 13.54 -5.75
N LEU A 13 -7.90 13.92 -5.12
CA LEU A 13 -7.99 15.13 -4.29
C LEU A 13 -7.93 14.90 -2.77
N ILE A 14 -7.75 13.66 -2.28
CA ILE A 14 -7.89 13.34 -0.83
C ILE A 14 -6.65 12.66 -0.23
N THR A 15 -5.43 13.00 -0.63
CA THR A 15 -4.23 12.41 -0.02
C THR A 15 -3.22 13.47 0.41
N ASP A 16 -3.39 13.98 1.63
CA ASP A 16 -2.47 14.93 2.29
C ASP A 16 -1.50 14.24 3.27
N ALA A 17 -1.41 12.91 3.25
CA ALA A 17 -0.49 12.16 4.10
C ALA A 17 0.71 11.64 3.27
N VAL A 18 1.55 12.54 2.79
CA VAL A 18 2.86 12.16 2.25
C VAL A 18 3.86 12.16 3.39
N ASN A 19 4.33 10.98 3.80
CA ASN A 19 5.47 10.86 4.71
C ASN A 19 6.73 11.33 3.96
N THR A 20 7.07 12.61 4.11
CA THR A 20 8.30 13.19 3.59
C THR A 20 9.37 13.20 4.68
N LEU A 21 10.60 12.81 4.37
CA LEU A 21 11.69 12.70 5.36
C LEU A 21 12.48 13.99 5.52
N ARG A 22 12.28 14.95 4.61
CA ARG A 22 12.33 16.37 4.95
C ARG A 22 10.95 16.83 5.39
N LEU A 23 10.80 17.12 6.67
CA LEU A 23 9.58 17.59 7.27
C LEU A 23 9.50 19.10 7.14
N LYS A 24 8.58 19.59 6.30
CA LYS A 24 8.23 20.99 6.23
C LYS A 24 6.79 21.18 6.63
N GLY A 25 6.54 22.09 7.56
CA GLY A 25 5.18 22.36 7.98
C GLY A 25 5.05 23.53 8.92
N LYS A 26 3.79 23.76 9.30
CA LYS A 26 3.39 24.79 10.25
C LYS A 26 2.55 24.12 11.33
N TRP A 27 2.81 24.48 12.57
CA TRP A 27 2.10 23.94 13.71
C TRP A 27 1.71 25.03 14.69
N ASN A 28 0.47 24.98 15.16
CA ASN A 28 -0.02 25.84 16.21
C ASN A 28 0.05 25.07 17.55
N PRO A 29 0.82 25.55 18.55
CA PRO A 29 0.92 24.91 19.86
C PRO A 29 -0.42 24.75 20.59
N SER A 30 -1.46 25.49 20.21
CA SER A 30 -2.83 25.28 20.70
C SER A 30 -3.36 23.88 20.42
N ASN A 31 -2.82 23.19 19.41
CA ASN A 31 -3.14 21.80 19.08
C ASN A 31 -2.47 20.78 20.03
N ARG A 32 -1.69 21.25 21.02
CA ARG A 32 -1.09 20.50 22.14
C ARG A 32 0.00 19.50 21.76
N TYR A 33 -0.25 18.66 20.77
CA TYR A 33 0.63 17.61 20.31
C TYR A 33 0.58 17.52 18.79
N LEU A 34 1.74 17.31 18.17
CA LEU A 34 1.85 16.96 16.76
C LEU A 34 2.89 15.85 16.61
N PHE A 35 2.44 14.71 16.11
CA PHE A 35 3.35 13.69 15.61
C PHE A 35 3.96 14.16 14.30
N LEU A 36 5.29 14.19 14.21
CA LEU A 36 5.98 14.64 13.02
C LEU A 36 6.31 13.47 12.09
N THR A 37 7.05 12.48 12.58
CA THR A 37 7.43 11.32 11.75
C THR A 37 7.95 10.14 12.57
N LYS A 38 7.92 8.97 11.94
CA LYS A 38 8.63 7.74 12.34
C LYS A 38 9.77 7.52 11.36
N PHE A 39 10.98 7.29 11.86
CA PHE A 39 12.15 7.01 11.04
C PHE A 39 12.97 5.86 11.62
N GLY A 40 13.33 4.90 10.78
CA GLY A 40 14.20 3.78 11.08
C GLY A 40 15.65 4.15 10.82
N PHE A 41 16.46 4.20 11.87
CA PHE A 41 17.90 4.36 11.74
C PHE A 41 18.58 3.00 11.59
N GLN A 42 19.58 2.95 10.72
CA GLN A 42 20.38 1.74 10.52
C GLN A 42 21.29 1.48 11.73
N ARG A 43 21.78 0.24 11.84
CA ARG A 43 22.75 -0.10 12.89
C ARG A 43 24.04 0.71 12.68
N THR A 44 24.48 1.38 13.74
CA THR A 44 25.75 2.09 13.77
C THR A 44 26.90 1.09 13.88
N GLN A 45 27.82 1.13 12.91
CA GLN A 45 29.03 0.32 12.89
C GLN A 45 30.18 1.09 13.55
N VAL A 46 30.93 0.42 14.42
CA VAL A 46 32.03 1.06 15.17
C VAL A 46 33.18 1.47 14.24
N ASP A 47 33.40 0.72 13.16
CA ASP A 47 34.48 0.97 12.20
C ASP A 47 34.13 2.14 11.24
N GLU A 48 32.85 2.45 11.08
CA GLU A 48 32.33 3.45 10.14
C GLU A 48 31.27 4.35 10.82
N LEU A 49 31.62 4.92 11.97
CA LEU A 49 30.69 5.72 12.78
C LEU A 49 30.04 6.85 11.98
N GLU A 50 30.83 7.63 11.25
CA GLU A 50 30.33 8.78 10.47
C GLU A 50 29.38 8.35 9.35
N ALA A 51 29.65 7.24 8.67
CA ALA A 51 28.80 6.76 7.58
C ALA A 51 27.51 6.08 8.06
N THR A 52 27.45 5.63 9.32
CA THR A 52 26.39 4.73 9.80
C THR A 52 25.54 5.24 10.96
N ARG A 53 25.87 6.40 11.54
CA ARG A 53 25.02 7.09 12.53
C ARG A 53 23.80 7.73 11.88
N GLY A 54 22.73 7.87 12.65
CA GLY A 54 21.56 8.64 12.26
C GLY A 54 21.71 10.11 12.61
N TYR A 55 21.19 11.00 11.76
CA TYR A 55 21.18 12.44 12.02
C TYR A 55 19.77 13.01 11.83
N ILE A 56 19.36 13.85 12.76
CA ILE A 56 18.14 14.66 12.67
C ILE A 56 18.53 16.11 12.89
N TYR A 57 18.35 16.97 11.90
CA TYR A 57 18.81 18.35 11.99
C TYR A 57 17.87 19.28 11.23
N GLY A 58 17.85 20.55 11.58
CA GLY A 58 17.05 21.51 10.83
C GLY A 58 16.78 22.80 11.58
N THR A 59 15.67 23.43 11.21
CA THR A 59 15.26 24.72 11.77
C THR A 59 13.83 24.64 12.29
N VAL A 60 13.59 25.29 13.43
CA VAL A 60 12.27 25.44 14.03
C VAL A 60 12.14 26.87 14.52
N LYS A 61 11.36 27.69 13.82
CA LYS A 61 11.27 29.14 14.03
C LYS A 61 9.82 29.57 14.21
N LEU A 62 9.61 30.78 14.72
CA LEU A 62 8.29 31.40 14.80
C LEU A 62 7.96 32.13 13.48
N GLU A 63 6.73 32.01 12.99
CA GLU A 63 6.28 32.66 11.74
C GLU A 63 6.24 34.20 11.85
N ASN A 64 5.70 34.72 12.95
CA ASN A 64 5.48 36.16 13.15
C ASN A 64 6.54 36.75 14.08
N VAL A 65 7.67 37.17 13.52
CA VAL A 65 8.79 37.80 14.22
C VAL A 65 8.57 39.31 14.33
N SER A 66 7.46 39.76 14.93
CA SER A 66 7.23 41.20 15.17
C SER A 66 7.54 41.54 16.63
N ASN A 67 8.80 41.85 16.94
CA ASN A 67 9.28 42.44 18.20
C ASN A 67 8.79 41.80 19.52
N THR A 68 8.39 40.54 19.49
CA THR A 68 8.10 39.79 20.71
C THR A 68 9.41 39.30 21.30
N HIS A 69 9.65 39.61 22.57
CA HIS A 69 10.73 39.07 23.41
C HIS A 69 11.09 37.63 23.00
N ASN A 70 12.40 37.32 22.93
CA ASN A 70 12.97 36.00 22.59
C ASN A 70 12.17 34.84 23.24
N LEU A 71 11.13 34.36 22.54
CA LEU A 71 10.21 33.36 23.05
C LEU A 71 10.77 32.00 22.64
N THR A 72 11.72 31.49 23.42
CA THR A 72 12.41 30.22 23.13
C THR A 72 11.70 28.99 23.68
N ASP A 73 10.71 29.18 24.56
CA ASP A 73 10.16 28.11 25.40
C ASP A 73 8.66 27.90 25.13
N LEU A 74 8.25 27.88 23.85
CA LEU A 74 6.85 27.75 23.46
C LEU A 74 6.41 26.28 23.37
N ALA A 75 7.32 25.39 23.01
CA ALA A 75 7.07 23.96 22.86
C ALA A 75 8.40 23.20 23.00
N THR A 76 8.30 21.88 23.05
CA THR A 76 9.45 20.99 23.10
C THR A 76 9.39 20.07 21.88
N LEU A 77 10.50 20.02 21.14
CA LEU A 77 10.75 19.00 20.13
C LEU A 77 11.31 17.77 20.84
N VAL A 78 10.63 16.65 20.67
CA VAL A 78 10.88 15.40 21.39
C VAL A 78 11.27 14.31 20.40
N LEU A 79 12.42 13.71 20.65
CA LEU A 79 12.92 12.53 19.93
C LEU A 79 12.93 11.35 20.90
N VAL A 80 12.20 10.29 20.59
CA VAL A 80 12.14 9.08 21.43
C VAL A 80 12.14 7.81 20.59
N ASP A 81 12.56 6.69 21.18
CA ASP A 81 12.44 5.39 20.53
C ASP A 81 11.04 4.78 20.71
N GLY A 82 10.85 3.58 20.15
CA GLY A 82 9.60 2.84 20.21
C GLY A 82 9.13 2.42 21.62
N GLU A 83 10.02 2.39 22.62
CA GLU A 83 9.66 2.01 23.98
C GLU A 83 8.90 3.13 24.70
N PHE A 84 9.28 4.38 24.45
CA PHE A 84 8.67 5.54 25.12
C PHE A 84 7.53 6.20 24.32
N ILE A 85 7.48 6.00 23.00
CA ILE A 85 6.47 6.68 22.15
C ILE A 85 5.04 6.29 22.53
N MET A 86 4.78 5.04 22.92
CA MET A 86 3.43 4.57 23.21
C MET A 86 2.83 5.30 24.42
N ASP A 87 3.62 5.54 25.46
CA ASP A 87 3.17 6.29 26.63
C ASP A 87 3.07 7.79 26.32
N LEU A 88 4.04 8.34 25.58
CA LEU A 88 4.02 9.74 25.17
C LEU A 88 2.76 10.06 24.34
N TYR A 89 2.50 9.25 23.31
CA TYR A 89 1.36 9.39 22.40
C TYR A 89 0.03 9.07 23.09
N GLY A 90 -0.02 7.99 23.89
CA GLY A 90 -1.21 7.61 24.64
C GLY A 90 -1.65 8.69 25.62
N ASN A 91 -0.72 9.24 26.40
CA ASN A 91 -1.01 10.33 27.33
C ASN A 91 -1.35 11.66 26.60
N ALA A 92 -0.77 11.91 25.43
CA ALA A 92 -1.09 13.08 24.62
C ALA A 92 -2.52 13.04 24.06
N THR A 93 -2.97 11.86 23.64
CA THR A 93 -4.26 11.65 22.95
C THR A 93 -5.40 11.29 23.89
N GLU A 94 -5.12 11.00 25.17
CA GLU A 94 -6.13 10.66 26.18
C GLU A 94 -7.20 11.77 26.29
N SER A 95 -8.48 11.38 26.16
CA SER A 95 -9.60 12.29 26.34
C SER A 95 -9.65 12.76 27.79
N ILE A 96 -9.56 14.07 27.99
CA ILE A 96 -9.61 14.65 29.33
C ILE A 96 -11.05 15.02 29.69
N TRP A 97 -11.50 14.51 30.83
CA TRP A 97 -12.75 14.89 31.47
C TRP A 97 -12.45 15.92 32.56
N THR A 98 -12.91 17.16 32.36
CA THR A 98 -12.80 18.18 33.41
C THR A 98 -13.71 17.85 34.57
N GLN A 99 -13.12 17.53 35.71
CA GLN A 99 -13.83 17.58 36.98
C GLN A 99 -13.81 19.02 37.52
N ASN A 100 -14.97 19.51 37.96
CA ASN A 100 -15.06 20.81 38.61
C ASN A 100 -14.33 20.74 39.96
N VAL A 101 -13.09 21.21 39.97
CA VAL A 101 -12.33 21.39 41.21
C VAL A 101 -12.97 22.56 41.97
N THR A 102 -13.48 22.28 43.17
CA THR A 102 -14.14 23.28 44.02
C THR A 102 -13.14 24.38 44.39
N GLY A 103 -13.43 25.62 44.01
CA GLY A 103 -12.63 26.80 44.38
C GLY A 103 -11.69 27.35 43.30
N THR A 104 -11.64 26.75 42.09
CA THR A 104 -10.83 27.26 40.96
C THR A 104 -11.70 27.74 39.81
N THR A 105 -11.24 28.73 39.05
CA THR A 105 -11.93 29.14 37.81
C THR A 105 -11.85 28.05 36.73
N TYR A 106 -12.79 28.03 35.78
CA TYR A 106 -12.79 27.06 34.67
C TYR A 106 -11.49 27.10 33.84
N GLN A 107 -10.89 28.28 33.67
CA GLN A 107 -9.63 28.42 32.91
C GLN A 107 -8.43 27.87 33.70
N GLU A 108 -8.42 28.06 35.01
CA GLU A 108 -7.37 27.55 35.88
C GLU A 108 -7.44 26.02 36.02
N SER A 109 -8.63 25.45 36.10
CA SER A 109 -8.80 23.99 36.10
C SER A 109 -8.32 23.37 34.78
N GLN A 110 -8.64 23.97 33.64
CA GLN A 110 -8.12 23.55 32.32
C GLN A 110 -6.59 23.60 32.26
N TRP A 111 -5.97 24.69 32.73
CA TRP A 111 -4.51 24.81 32.76
C TRP A 111 -3.84 23.75 33.65
N LEU A 112 -4.40 23.49 34.83
CA LEU A 112 -3.88 22.47 35.76
C LEU A 112 -3.94 21.07 35.15
N ILE A 113 -5.05 20.76 34.50
CA ILE A 113 -5.27 19.45 33.90
C ILE A 113 -4.33 19.21 32.69
N GLU A 114 -4.16 20.22 31.83
CA GLU A 114 -3.21 20.13 30.72
C GLU A 114 -1.75 20.10 31.19
N THR A 115 -1.45 20.79 32.29
CA THR A 115 -0.14 20.70 32.95
C THR A 115 0.12 19.30 33.48
N GLU A 116 -0.88 18.65 34.07
CA GLU A 116 -0.77 17.26 34.50
C GLU A 116 -0.56 16.30 33.32
N ARG A 117 -1.24 16.54 32.18
CA ARG A 117 -0.97 15.80 30.94
C ARG A 117 0.50 15.91 30.53
N CYS A 118 1.07 17.12 30.55
CA CYS A 118 2.50 17.32 30.27
C CYS A 118 3.38 16.50 31.24
N ASN A 119 3.09 16.50 32.55
CA ASN A 119 3.86 15.71 33.50
C ASN A 119 3.79 14.20 33.20
N LYS A 120 2.59 13.66 32.91
CA LYS A 120 2.41 12.25 32.53
C LYS A 120 3.14 11.88 31.25
N MET A 121 3.10 12.75 30.24
CA MET A 121 3.79 12.54 28.96
C MET A 121 5.30 12.38 29.12
N PHE A 122 5.91 13.17 30.00
CA PHE A 122 7.37 13.19 30.19
C PHE A 122 7.87 12.37 31.38
N ASP A 123 7.00 11.72 32.14
CA ASP A 123 7.36 11.02 33.38
C ASP A 123 8.51 10.02 33.18
N LYS A 124 8.38 9.13 32.18
CA LYS A 124 9.44 8.18 31.82
C LYS A 124 10.64 8.86 31.15
N ILE A 125 10.40 9.81 30.25
CA ILE A 125 11.44 10.50 29.47
C ILE A 125 12.38 11.27 30.40
N ASN A 126 11.87 11.87 31.48
CA ASN A 126 12.67 12.64 32.45
C ASN A 126 13.78 11.83 33.12
N SER A 127 13.59 10.52 33.28
CA SER A 127 14.60 9.65 33.91
C SER A 127 15.83 9.43 33.03
N LEU A 128 15.70 9.61 31.71
CA LEU A 128 16.72 9.28 30.72
C LEU A 128 17.26 10.51 30.00
N ALA A 129 16.39 11.49 29.74
CA ALA A 129 16.71 12.70 29.00
C ALA A 129 17.66 13.61 29.79
N TRP A 130 18.79 13.91 29.16
CA TRP A 130 19.75 14.87 29.67
C TRP A 130 19.20 16.30 29.59
N HIS A 131 19.52 17.09 30.61
CA HIS A 131 19.36 18.53 30.57
C HIS A 131 20.26 19.22 31.59
N LYS A 132 20.97 20.25 31.12
CA LYS A 132 21.95 21.05 31.88
C LYS A 132 21.57 21.37 33.32
N THR A 133 20.35 21.88 33.57
CA THR A 133 19.89 22.28 34.92
C THR A 133 19.14 21.16 35.66
N CYS A 134 18.08 20.62 35.06
CA CYS A 134 17.15 19.72 35.73
C CYS A 134 17.55 18.24 35.74
N SER A 135 18.41 17.78 34.82
CA SER A 135 18.82 16.38 34.73
C SER A 135 20.24 16.26 34.14
N PRO A 136 21.28 16.70 34.89
CA PRO A 136 22.65 16.70 34.37
C PRO A 136 23.22 15.29 34.21
N THR A 137 22.64 14.28 34.86
CA THR A 137 23.05 12.87 34.81
C THR A 137 22.28 12.05 33.77
N GLY A 138 21.41 12.65 32.96
CA GLY A 138 20.70 11.93 31.90
C GLY A 138 21.67 11.35 30.87
N GLU A 139 21.35 10.15 30.37
CA GLU A 139 22.22 9.39 29.47
C GLU A 139 22.01 9.75 27.99
N MET A 140 20.83 10.28 27.65
CA MET A 140 20.45 10.49 26.25
C MET A 140 20.00 11.92 25.98
N ASP A 141 20.31 12.39 24.78
CA ASP A 141 19.93 13.71 24.32
C ASP A 141 18.66 13.65 23.46
N LEU A 142 17.51 13.97 24.07
CA LEU A 142 16.17 13.67 23.51
C LEU A 142 15.29 14.90 23.27
N LEU A 143 15.66 16.07 23.81
CA LEU A 143 14.75 17.22 23.96
C LEU A 143 15.39 18.51 23.44
N ARG A 144 14.59 19.34 22.74
CA ARG A 144 14.96 20.73 22.38
C ARG A 144 13.82 21.68 22.67
N SER A 145 14.11 22.82 23.26
CA SER A 145 13.14 23.90 23.44
C SER A 145 12.98 24.66 22.11
N VAL A 146 11.73 24.81 21.66
CA VAL A 146 11.39 25.43 20.38
C VAL A 146 10.30 26.49 20.54
N PRO A 147 10.27 27.56 19.71
CA PRO A 147 11.13 27.83 18.57
C PRO A 147 12.54 28.29 18.96
N CYS A 148 13.51 27.99 18.11
CA CYS A 148 14.88 28.43 18.27
C CYS A 148 15.04 29.86 17.74
N SER A 149 15.99 30.61 18.31
CA SER A 149 16.22 32.01 17.94
C SER A 149 16.56 32.16 16.45
N SER A 150 16.02 33.19 15.77
CA SER A 150 16.03 33.29 14.30
C SER A 150 17.42 33.23 13.63
N SER A 151 18.46 33.64 14.35
CA SER A 151 19.86 33.68 13.92
C SER A 151 20.81 32.84 14.79
N GLY A 152 20.29 32.06 15.74
CA GLY A 152 21.10 31.30 16.69
C GLY A 152 20.68 29.84 16.78
N LEU A 153 21.50 29.09 17.49
CA LEU A 153 21.24 27.70 17.84
C LEU A 153 20.07 27.60 18.84
N CYS A 154 19.51 26.41 18.99
CA CYS A 154 18.54 26.13 20.04
C CYS A 154 19.21 26.21 21.42
N ALA A 155 18.44 26.43 22.48
CA ALA A 155 18.97 26.76 23.81
C ALA A 155 19.88 25.66 24.40
N GLU A 156 19.67 24.42 23.99
CA GLU A 156 20.43 23.25 24.43
C GLU A 156 21.70 22.97 23.61
N GLU A 157 21.91 23.70 22.51
CA GLU A 157 23.07 23.53 21.62
C GLU A 157 24.17 24.54 22.01
N ASP A 158 25.17 24.08 22.77
CA ASP A 158 26.24 24.92 23.30
C ASP A 158 27.42 25.10 22.31
N ASP A 159 27.65 24.14 21.41
CA ASP A 159 28.78 24.12 20.46
C ASP A 159 28.31 24.15 19.00
N PRO A 160 28.61 25.21 18.22
CA PRO A 160 28.24 25.30 16.81
C PRO A 160 28.95 24.28 15.91
N GLU A 161 30.11 23.73 16.31
CA GLU A 161 30.83 22.73 15.50
C GLU A 161 30.12 21.36 15.51
N SER A 162 29.39 21.09 16.59
CA SER A 162 28.59 19.87 16.77
C SER A 162 27.25 19.90 16.00
N VAL A 163 26.86 21.07 15.47
CA VAL A 163 25.60 21.26 14.72
C VAL A 163 25.87 21.25 13.21
N VAL A 164 25.01 20.57 12.45
CA VAL A 164 25.10 20.53 10.99
C VAL A 164 25.01 21.96 10.42
N PRO A 165 25.91 22.37 9.48
CA PRO A 165 25.92 23.72 8.95
C PRO A 165 24.55 24.17 8.40
N ASN A 166 24.20 25.43 8.63
CA ASN A 166 22.89 26.03 8.28
C ASN A 166 21.68 25.46 9.04
N SER A 167 21.89 24.72 10.13
CA SER A 167 20.84 24.19 11.00
C SER A 167 20.88 24.87 12.38
N GLN A 168 19.77 24.78 13.13
CA GLN A 168 19.66 25.34 14.48
C GLN A 168 19.86 24.29 15.58
N PHE A 169 19.65 23.01 15.28
CA PHE A 169 19.87 21.88 16.17
C PHE A 169 20.33 20.66 15.39
N THR A 170 20.90 19.68 16.10
CA THR A 170 21.22 18.36 15.56
C THR A 170 21.07 17.30 16.66
N PHE A 171 20.26 16.27 16.40
CA PHE A 171 20.31 15.02 17.16
C PHE A 171 21.17 14.01 16.42
N ILE A 172 22.01 13.31 17.18
CA ILE A 172 22.83 12.20 16.68
C ILE A 172 22.30 10.91 17.29
N VAL A 173 21.80 10.02 16.43
CA VAL A 173 21.24 8.73 16.84
C VAL A 173 22.30 7.64 16.63
N GLN A 174 22.56 6.86 17.68
CA GLN A 174 23.57 5.80 17.67
C GLN A 174 22.99 4.49 18.20
N ASP A 175 22.78 3.54 17.31
CA ASP A 175 22.21 2.23 17.62
C ASP A 175 23.22 1.11 17.32
N LEU A 176 24.02 0.73 18.32
CA LEU A 176 25.12 -0.23 18.15
C LEU A 176 24.64 -1.69 18.00
N ARG A 177 23.48 -2.04 18.56
CA ARG A 177 23.01 -3.44 18.60
C ARG A 177 22.22 -3.84 17.36
N GLN A 178 21.22 -3.04 16.99
CA GLN A 178 20.28 -3.35 15.92
C GLN A 178 19.63 -2.06 15.40
N PRO A 179 19.15 -2.03 14.14
CA PRO A 179 18.36 -0.91 13.64
C PRO A 179 17.06 -0.76 14.45
N ARG A 180 16.60 0.49 14.65
CA ARG A 180 15.43 0.81 15.47
C ARG A 180 14.64 1.98 14.91
N TYR A 181 13.36 2.02 15.24
CA TYR A 181 12.52 3.19 14.97
C TYR A 181 12.68 4.25 16.05
N TRP A 182 12.79 5.48 15.58
CA TRP A 182 12.77 6.70 16.35
C TRP A 182 11.62 7.57 15.86
N TYR A 183 11.04 8.29 16.80
CA TYR A 183 9.80 9.02 16.64
C TYR A 183 10.04 10.47 17.04
N LEU A 184 9.69 11.38 16.13
CA LEU A 184 9.84 12.81 16.34
C LEU A 184 8.47 13.42 16.56
N SER A 185 8.33 14.27 17.57
CA SER A 185 7.06 14.93 17.93
C SER A 185 7.28 16.36 18.41
N LEU A 186 6.30 17.22 18.18
CA LEU A 186 6.21 18.55 18.79
C LEU A 186 5.16 18.52 19.90
N VAL A 187 5.54 19.00 21.07
CA VAL A 187 4.69 18.99 22.27
C VAL A 187 4.61 20.39 22.86
N ALA A 188 3.40 20.90 23.10
CA ALA A 188 3.15 22.21 23.71
C ALA A 188 3.27 22.16 25.24
N CYS A 189 4.43 21.68 25.68
CA CYS A 189 4.85 21.64 27.07
C CYS A 189 6.23 22.28 27.14
N LYS A 190 6.48 22.99 28.25
CA LYS A 190 7.79 23.53 28.60
C LYS A 190 8.19 23.03 29.97
N ARG A 191 9.50 22.90 30.20
CA ARG A 191 10.01 22.58 31.52
C ARG A 191 10.35 23.86 32.27
N ASN A 192 9.80 24.00 33.47
CA ASN A 192 10.15 25.11 34.34
C ASN A 192 11.54 24.85 34.96
N LEU A 193 12.52 25.71 34.67
CA LEU A 193 13.91 25.52 35.10
C LEU A 193 14.12 25.62 36.61
N THR A 194 13.16 26.20 37.35
CA THR A 194 13.27 26.35 38.81
C THR A 194 12.69 25.16 39.57
N THR A 195 11.56 24.62 39.10
CA THR A 195 10.87 23.49 39.74
C THR A 195 11.19 22.15 39.08
N CYS A 196 11.78 22.19 37.88
CA CYS A 196 12.04 21.05 37.02
C CYS A 196 10.79 20.22 36.69
N LYS A 197 9.60 20.82 36.79
CA LYS A 197 8.32 20.23 36.38
C LYS A 197 7.90 20.73 35.00
N TRP A 198 7.07 19.93 34.34
CA TRP A 198 6.50 20.27 33.05
C TRP A 198 5.24 21.10 33.24
N GLU A 199 5.08 22.12 32.41
CA GLU A 199 3.93 23.02 32.38
C GLU A 199 3.42 23.13 30.94
N THR A 200 2.10 23.24 30.77
CA THR A 200 1.52 23.44 29.44
C THR A 200 1.79 24.85 28.92
N THR A 201 2.02 24.95 27.61
CA THR A 201 2.09 26.23 26.88
C THR A 201 0.92 26.41 25.92
N ALA A 202 0.09 25.39 25.73
CA ALA A 202 -1.10 25.44 24.88
C ALA A 202 -2.18 26.38 25.45
N ILE A 203 -2.22 26.55 26.79
CA ILE A 203 -3.19 27.38 27.50
C ILE A 203 -2.44 28.37 28.40
N PRO A 204 -2.80 29.67 28.41
CA PRO A 204 -2.14 30.66 29.27
C PRO A 204 -2.53 30.48 30.74
N ARG A 205 -1.57 30.71 31.65
CA ARG A 205 -1.79 30.73 33.09
C ARG A 205 -2.38 32.08 33.54
N HIS A 206 -3.50 32.03 34.27
CA HIS A 206 -4.28 33.22 34.65
C HIS A 206 -3.57 34.18 35.64
N SER A 207 -2.59 33.69 36.43
CA SER A 207 -2.00 34.45 37.56
C SER A 207 -0.97 35.53 37.19
N ASN A 208 -0.55 35.64 35.91
CA ASN A 208 0.41 36.66 35.47
C ASN A 208 -0.32 37.83 34.81
N SER A 209 -1.01 38.64 35.62
CA SER A 209 -1.68 39.89 35.24
C SER A 209 -0.73 41.05 34.88
N SER A 210 0.54 40.76 34.57
CA SER A 210 1.51 41.72 34.02
C SER A 210 1.98 41.37 32.60
N LEU A 211 1.59 40.20 32.06
CA LEU A 211 1.71 39.85 30.63
C LEU A 211 0.34 39.79 29.93
N SER A 212 -0.66 40.47 30.48
CA SER A 212 -1.96 40.70 29.84
C SER A 212 -1.90 41.81 28.78
N SER A 213 -0.85 41.84 27.96
CA SER A 213 -0.77 42.63 26.74
C SER A 213 -0.58 41.69 25.56
N SER A 214 -1.70 41.18 25.06
CA SER A 214 -1.97 40.99 23.64
C SER A 214 -0.97 40.18 22.80
N LEU A 215 -0.63 38.96 23.20
CA LEU A 215 -0.40 37.90 22.22
C LEU A 215 -1.20 36.67 22.63
N THR A 216 -2.34 36.52 21.99
CA THR A 216 -3.12 35.30 21.95
C THR A 216 -2.17 34.18 21.51
N TYR A 217 -1.81 33.26 22.42
CA TYR A 217 -1.03 32.05 22.09
C TYR A 217 -1.67 31.26 20.92
N SER A 218 -2.97 31.46 20.67
CA SER A 218 -3.71 30.97 19.51
C SER A 218 -3.23 31.49 18.15
N LEU A 219 -2.46 32.59 18.09
CA LEU A 219 -1.92 33.20 16.87
C LEU A 219 -0.44 32.87 16.63
N LEU A 220 0.20 32.13 17.54
CA LEU A 220 1.60 31.75 17.41
C LEU A 220 1.71 30.47 16.59
N THR A 221 2.35 30.56 15.42
CA THR A 221 2.60 29.43 14.54
C THR A 221 4.10 29.15 14.48
N VAL A 222 4.46 27.91 14.75
CA VAL A 222 5.82 27.38 14.62
C VAL A 222 5.99 26.83 13.21
N ILE A 223 7.02 27.28 12.51
CA ILE A 223 7.43 26.75 11.20
C ILE A 223 8.65 25.87 11.42
N TYR A 224 8.63 24.67 10.85
CA TYR A 224 9.75 23.74 10.93
C TYR A 224 10.19 23.27 9.53
N ASP A 225 11.49 23.06 9.39
CA ASP A 225 12.16 22.43 8.25
C ASP A 225 13.23 21.49 8.81
N ILE A 226 12.91 20.20 8.91
CA ILE A 226 13.70 19.18 9.62
C ILE A 226 14.06 18.06 8.64
N TRP A 227 15.32 17.64 8.65
CA TRP A 227 15.86 16.53 7.89
C TRP A 227 16.12 15.34 8.80
N LEU A 228 15.81 14.14 8.31
CA LEU A 228 16.16 12.87 8.95
C LEU A 228 16.93 12.02 7.93
N VAL A 229 18.16 11.62 8.27
CA VAL A 229 19.05 10.92 7.34
C VAL A 229 19.86 9.82 8.01
N ASN A 230 20.18 8.78 7.24
CA ASN A 230 21.12 7.73 7.61
C ASN A 230 22.53 8.08 7.08
N GLY A 231 23.50 8.20 7.98
CA GLY A 231 24.87 8.63 7.69
C GLY A 231 25.06 10.15 7.78
N GLU A 232 26.31 10.57 7.92
CA GLU A 232 26.71 11.98 8.03
C GLU A 232 26.24 12.79 6.79
N PRO A 233 25.59 13.96 6.97
CA PRO A 233 25.09 14.78 5.86
C PRO A 233 26.17 15.19 4.85
N LYS A 234 27.42 15.35 5.29
CA LYS A 234 28.56 15.68 4.41
C LYS A 234 28.87 14.56 3.41
N LEU A 235 28.48 13.32 3.71
CA LEU A 235 28.72 12.13 2.91
C LEU A 235 27.51 11.75 2.03
N GLN A 236 26.51 12.62 1.90
CA GLN A 236 25.29 12.37 1.11
C GLN A 236 25.59 11.84 -0.31
N SER A 237 26.62 12.38 -0.98
CA SER A 237 26.98 12.00 -2.35
C SER A 237 27.51 10.57 -2.48
N PHE A 238 28.04 10.00 -1.40
CA PHE A 238 28.60 8.65 -1.41
C PHE A 238 27.51 7.58 -1.34
N ASN A 239 26.42 7.82 -0.61
CA ASN A 239 25.34 6.86 -0.43
C ASN A 239 23.94 7.43 -0.73
N GLN A 240 23.78 7.95 -1.94
CA GLN A 240 22.59 8.70 -2.32
C GLN A 240 21.26 7.92 -2.21
N PHE A 241 21.27 6.61 -2.50
CA PHE A 241 20.07 5.77 -2.48
C PHE A 241 19.72 5.18 -1.11
N GLU A 242 20.47 5.50 -0.06
CA GLU A 242 20.17 5.05 1.31
C GLU A 242 20.15 6.21 2.31
N HIS A 243 20.88 7.30 2.04
CA HIS A 243 21.03 8.43 2.94
C HIS A 243 19.69 9.06 3.35
N HIS A 244 18.84 9.36 2.37
CA HIS A 244 17.51 9.94 2.61
C HIS A 244 16.46 8.91 2.96
N PHE A 245 16.79 7.62 2.91
CA PHE A 245 15.80 6.57 3.12
C PHE A 245 15.85 6.12 4.57
N SER A 246 14.65 5.90 5.11
CA SER A 246 14.48 5.18 6.35
C SER A 246 14.92 3.73 6.18
N PHE A 247 15.37 3.07 7.25
CA PHE A 247 15.93 1.72 7.17
C PHE A 247 14.95 0.73 6.56
N GLU A 248 13.64 0.83 6.81
CA GLU A 248 12.60 -0.01 6.21
C GLU A 248 12.34 0.27 4.73
N THR A 249 12.88 1.34 4.17
CA THR A 249 12.76 1.70 2.75
C THR A 249 14.07 1.60 1.97
N HIS A 250 15.21 1.28 2.59
CA HIS A 250 16.46 1.03 1.85
C HIS A 250 16.29 -0.08 0.79
N GLY A 251 16.86 0.09 -0.39
CA GLY A 251 16.75 -0.92 -1.47
C GLY A 251 15.44 -0.85 -2.27
N ILE A 252 14.44 -0.08 -1.84
CA ILE A 252 13.15 0.03 -2.54
C ILE A 252 13.32 0.71 -3.91
N ALA A 253 14.10 1.79 -3.98
CA ALA A 253 14.37 2.48 -5.24
C ALA A 253 15.01 1.54 -6.28
N GLN A 254 16.05 0.82 -5.86
CA GLN A 254 16.75 -0.17 -6.69
C GLN A 254 15.79 -1.28 -7.15
N MET A 255 14.92 -1.78 -6.26
CA MET A 255 13.92 -2.78 -6.59
C MET A 255 12.99 -2.29 -7.72
N PHE A 256 12.45 -1.08 -7.61
CA PHE A 256 11.58 -0.51 -8.65
C PHE A 256 12.30 -0.31 -9.98
N PHE A 257 13.57 0.12 -9.99
CA PHE A 257 14.34 0.25 -11.24
C PHE A 257 14.59 -1.10 -11.93
N ILE A 258 14.87 -2.15 -11.16
CA ILE A 258 15.05 -3.51 -11.69
C ILE A 258 13.74 -4.01 -12.31
N PHE A 259 12.62 -3.95 -11.57
CA PHE A 259 11.33 -4.42 -12.10
C PHE A 259 10.83 -3.59 -13.27
N LEU A 260 11.09 -2.28 -13.29
CA LEU A 260 10.76 -1.44 -14.44
C LEU A 260 11.49 -1.93 -15.70
N SER A 261 12.78 -2.22 -15.58
CA SER A 261 13.60 -2.74 -16.69
C SER A 261 13.09 -4.11 -17.16
N LEU A 262 12.76 -5.00 -16.21
CA LEU A 262 12.20 -6.31 -16.51
C LEU A 262 10.84 -6.25 -17.21
N TYR A 263 9.94 -5.36 -16.76
CA TYR A 263 8.64 -5.15 -17.40
C TYR A 263 8.78 -4.50 -18.78
N ILE A 264 9.71 -3.56 -18.99
CA ILE A 264 9.99 -3.00 -20.32
C ILE A 264 10.42 -4.09 -21.30
N ILE A 265 11.37 -4.95 -20.90
CA ILE A 265 11.84 -6.08 -21.73
C ILE A 265 10.68 -7.04 -22.06
N LEU A 266 9.87 -7.40 -21.07
CA LEU A 266 8.72 -8.28 -21.25
C LEU A 266 7.66 -7.66 -22.17
N ASN A 267 7.40 -6.35 -22.03
CA ASN A 267 6.42 -5.62 -22.81
C ASN A 267 6.85 -5.52 -24.28
N ILE A 268 8.11 -5.14 -24.55
CA ILE A 268 8.70 -5.13 -25.91
C ILE A 268 8.61 -6.52 -26.55
N THR A 269 9.08 -7.54 -25.82
CA THR A 269 9.08 -8.92 -26.32
C THR A 269 7.65 -9.39 -26.62
N THR A 270 6.70 -9.11 -25.74
CA THR A 270 5.29 -9.51 -25.95
C THR A 270 4.68 -8.78 -27.14
N HIS A 271 4.89 -7.47 -27.30
CA HIS A 271 4.36 -6.71 -28.45
C HIS A 271 4.88 -7.23 -29.78
N ILE A 272 6.19 -7.45 -29.91
CA ILE A 272 6.78 -7.96 -31.16
C ILE A 272 6.13 -9.28 -31.56
N LYS A 273 5.91 -10.15 -30.58
CA LYS A 273 5.46 -11.53 -30.81
C LYS A 273 3.94 -11.63 -31.00
N LEU A 274 3.17 -10.68 -30.45
CA LEU A 274 1.71 -10.69 -30.48
C LEU A 274 1.10 -9.56 -31.33
N ALA A 275 1.92 -8.79 -32.06
CA ALA A 275 1.49 -7.60 -32.83
C ALA A 275 0.30 -7.86 -33.77
N ASN A 276 0.24 -9.06 -34.36
CA ASN A 276 -0.79 -9.42 -35.34
C ASN A 276 -2.03 -10.09 -34.72
N ASN A 277 -2.00 -10.45 -33.44
CA ASN A 277 -3.06 -11.22 -32.79
C ASN A 277 -3.97 -10.32 -31.97
N ARG A 278 -5.22 -10.15 -32.43
CA ARG A 278 -6.23 -9.30 -31.75
C ARG A 278 -7.21 -10.09 -30.87
N SER A 279 -6.78 -11.21 -30.28
CA SER A 279 -7.66 -11.97 -29.39
C SER A 279 -7.91 -11.21 -28.08
N LEU A 280 -9.05 -11.49 -27.44
CA LEU A 280 -9.41 -10.85 -26.17
C LEU A 280 -8.32 -11.04 -25.10
N HIS A 281 -7.78 -12.26 -24.98
CA HIS A 281 -6.71 -12.58 -24.01
C HIS A 281 -5.45 -11.75 -24.27
N VAL A 282 -5.08 -11.55 -25.53
CA VAL A 282 -3.93 -10.72 -25.91
C VAL A 282 -4.18 -9.26 -25.52
N CYS A 283 -5.35 -8.72 -25.84
CA CYS A 283 -5.69 -7.32 -25.52
C CYS A 283 -5.69 -7.05 -24.01
N LEU A 284 -6.34 -7.91 -23.22
CA LEU A 284 -6.36 -7.77 -21.77
C LEU A 284 -4.97 -7.98 -21.15
N TYR A 285 -4.20 -8.94 -21.64
CA TYR A 285 -2.85 -9.19 -21.14
C TYR A 285 -1.88 -8.04 -21.45
N LEU A 286 -1.94 -7.47 -22.66
CA LEU A 286 -1.18 -6.27 -23.00
C LEU A 286 -1.60 -5.07 -22.15
N THR A 287 -2.91 -4.93 -21.87
CA THR A 287 -3.41 -3.89 -20.96
C THR A 287 -2.83 -4.05 -19.55
N HIS A 288 -2.79 -5.28 -19.02
CA HIS A 288 -2.12 -5.59 -17.76
C HIS A 288 -0.64 -5.19 -17.79
N LEU A 289 0.12 -5.58 -18.81
CA LEU A 289 1.55 -5.27 -18.92
C LEU A 289 1.80 -3.75 -18.97
N TRP A 290 0.99 -3.00 -19.70
CA TRP A 290 1.08 -1.53 -19.74
C TRP A 290 0.77 -0.89 -18.39
N LEU A 291 -0.28 -1.35 -17.70
CA LEU A 291 -0.61 -0.85 -16.36
C LEU A 291 0.50 -1.19 -15.36
N ALA A 292 1.02 -2.42 -15.36
CA ALA A 292 2.12 -2.82 -14.48
C ALA A 292 3.39 -1.99 -14.74
N SER A 293 3.73 -1.77 -16.02
CA SER A 293 4.87 -0.94 -16.42
C SER A 293 4.68 0.52 -15.98
N LEU A 294 3.47 1.08 -16.16
CA LEU A 294 3.16 2.46 -15.78
C LEU A 294 3.18 2.65 -14.26
N GLY A 295 2.56 1.75 -13.50
CA GLY A 295 2.57 1.80 -12.03
C GLY A 295 3.99 1.72 -11.47
N THR A 296 4.80 0.80 -12.00
CA THR A 296 6.21 0.63 -11.62
C THR A 296 7.05 1.85 -12.02
N LEU A 297 6.78 2.46 -13.19
CA LEU A 297 7.46 3.68 -13.63
C LEU A 297 7.18 4.86 -12.69
N LEU A 298 5.92 5.10 -12.33
CA LEU A 298 5.55 6.19 -11.43
C LEU A 298 6.21 6.00 -10.05
N ALA A 299 6.23 4.77 -9.53
CA ALA A 299 6.94 4.46 -8.29
C ALA A 299 8.47 4.67 -8.43
N ALA A 300 9.09 4.21 -9.52
CA ALA A 300 10.51 4.41 -9.77
C ALA A 300 10.89 5.91 -9.89
N VAL A 301 10.03 6.72 -10.52
CA VAL A 301 10.22 8.19 -10.58
C VAL A 301 10.10 8.81 -9.19
N HIS A 302 9.08 8.43 -8.41
CA HIS A 302 8.91 8.92 -7.05
C HIS A 302 10.15 8.62 -6.19
N TRP A 303 10.57 7.35 -6.11
CA TRP A 303 11.72 6.94 -5.30
C TRP A 303 13.05 7.45 -5.85
N GLY A 304 13.14 7.64 -7.17
CA GLY A 304 14.26 8.30 -7.81
C GLY A 304 14.42 9.74 -7.33
N VAL A 305 13.35 10.55 -7.40
CA VAL A 305 13.36 11.95 -6.90
C VAL A 305 13.60 12.00 -5.40
N PHE A 306 12.95 11.10 -4.66
CA PHE A 306 13.09 10.97 -3.21
C PHE A 306 14.55 10.79 -2.76
N SER A 307 15.34 10.05 -3.54
CA SER A 307 16.78 9.87 -3.25
C SER A 307 17.62 11.15 -3.30
N PHE A 308 17.10 12.23 -3.90
CA PHE A 308 17.80 13.52 -3.99
C PHE A 308 17.31 14.53 -2.95
N ASP A 309 15.99 14.62 -2.74
CA ASP A 309 15.37 15.69 -1.97
C ASP A 309 14.74 15.26 -0.63
N GLY A 310 14.63 13.95 -0.37
CA GLY A 310 13.95 13.39 0.81
C GLY A 310 12.45 13.69 0.90
N LEU A 311 11.86 14.31 -0.12
CA LEU A 311 10.42 14.63 -0.22
C LEU A 311 9.73 13.67 -1.18
N GLY A 312 10.32 13.46 -2.35
CA GLY A 312 9.73 12.72 -3.46
C GLY A 312 8.42 13.32 -3.96
N LEU A 313 7.73 12.58 -4.83
CA LEU A 313 6.46 12.97 -5.43
C LEU A 313 5.33 12.11 -4.89
N GLY A 314 4.81 12.43 -3.69
CA GLY A 314 3.87 11.57 -2.96
C GLY A 314 2.62 11.20 -3.77
N LEU A 315 1.98 12.17 -4.42
CA LEU A 315 0.81 11.93 -5.29
C LEU A 315 1.11 10.96 -6.43
N ILE A 316 2.32 11.01 -6.99
CA ILE A 316 2.74 10.10 -8.06
C ILE A 316 2.93 8.68 -7.53
N SER A 317 3.46 8.55 -6.30
CA SER A 317 3.60 7.26 -5.63
C SER A 317 2.25 6.59 -5.37
N GLU A 318 1.28 7.35 -4.86
CA GLU A 318 -0.07 6.85 -4.61
C GLU A 318 -0.78 6.45 -5.91
N LEU A 319 -0.68 7.28 -6.95
CA LEU A 319 -1.21 6.95 -8.27
C LEU A 319 -0.55 5.68 -8.85
N GLY A 320 0.78 5.55 -8.70
CA GLY A 320 1.52 4.36 -9.12
C GLY A 320 1.06 3.09 -8.40
N THR A 321 0.79 3.19 -7.10
CA THR A 321 0.27 2.08 -6.28
C THR A 321 -1.12 1.65 -6.74
N VAL A 322 -2.03 2.61 -6.97
CA VAL A 322 -3.38 2.34 -7.48
C VAL A 322 -3.34 1.70 -8.88
N ILE A 323 -2.49 2.20 -9.78
CA ILE A 323 -2.33 1.65 -11.14
C ILE A 323 -1.80 0.21 -11.09
N THR A 324 -0.86 -0.10 -10.19
CA THR A 324 -0.37 -1.46 -9.98
C THR A 324 -1.50 -2.39 -9.51
N GLN A 325 -2.38 -1.93 -8.61
CA GLN A 325 -3.56 -2.71 -8.22
C GLN A 325 -4.56 -2.92 -9.37
N TRP A 326 -4.69 -1.96 -10.28
CA TRP A 326 -5.47 -2.13 -11.50
C TRP A 326 -4.85 -3.19 -12.40
N ALA A 327 -3.51 -3.18 -12.54
CA ALA A 327 -2.79 -4.20 -13.30
C ALA A 327 -3.09 -5.61 -12.76
N ASP A 328 -3.04 -5.81 -11.45
CA ASP A 328 -3.40 -7.09 -10.81
C ASP A 328 -4.86 -7.49 -11.09
N SER A 329 -5.77 -6.53 -11.08
CA SER A 329 -7.20 -6.78 -11.29
C SER A 329 -7.48 -7.22 -12.72
N VAL A 330 -6.81 -6.57 -13.70
CA VAL A 330 -6.86 -6.97 -15.10
C VAL A 330 -6.22 -8.35 -15.27
N PHE A 331 -5.10 -8.64 -14.62
CA PHE A 331 -4.46 -9.96 -14.70
C PHE A 331 -5.35 -11.07 -14.14
N LEU A 332 -6.00 -10.83 -13.00
CA LEU A 332 -6.97 -11.76 -12.45
C LEU A 332 -8.16 -11.99 -13.41
N ALA A 333 -8.66 -10.93 -14.05
CA ALA A 333 -9.70 -11.05 -15.06
C ALA A 333 -9.23 -11.87 -16.27
N VAL A 334 -7.98 -11.69 -16.72
CA VAL A 334 -7.35 -12.52 -17.76
C VAL A 334 -7.37 -14.00 -17.36
N LEU A 335 -6.91 -14.32 -16.15
CA LEU A 335 -6.88 -15.70 -15.64
C LEU A 335 -8.28 -16.32 -15.56
N LEU A 336 -9.27 -15.57 -15.06
CA LEU A 336 -10.66 -16.02 -15.00
C LEU A 336 -11.25 -16.26 -16.39
N CYS A 337 -11.00 -15.35 -17.35
CA CYS A 337 -11.42 -15.52 -18.72
C CYS A 337 -10.79 -16.78 -19.33
N THR A 338 -9.50 -17.01 -19.10
CA THR A 338 -8.78 -18.19 -19.59
C THR A 338 -9.27 -19.49 -18.95
N CYS A 339 -9.58 -19.49 -17.65
CA CYS A 339 -10.21 -20.65 -16.98
C CYS A 339 -11.60 -20.94 -17.55
N GLN A 340 -12.37 -19.90 -17.89
CA GLN A 340 -13.72 -20.05 -18.40
C GLN A 340 -13.75 -20.44 -19.87
N MET A 341 -12.91 -19.87 -20.72
CA MET A 341 -13.03 -20.00 -22.18
C MET A 341 -11.89 -20.76 -22.85
N GLY A 342 -10.77 -21.03 -22.16
CA GLY A 342 -9.54 -21.51 -22.80
C GLY A 342 -8.89 -20.43 -23.66
N PHE A 343 -7.79 -20.75 -24.35
CA PHE A 343 -7.09 -19.79 -25.22
C PHE A 343 -7.70 -19.69 -26.65
N SER A 344 -8.63 -20.59 -27.02
CA SER A 344 -9.29 -20.59 -28.33
C SER A 344 -10.82 -20.50 -28.19
N PRO A 345 -11.48 -19.49 -28.79
CA PRO A 345 -12.94 -19.43 -28.86
C PRO A 345 -13.56 -20.44 -29.84
N GLN A 346 -12.75 -21.28 -30.51
CA GLN A 346 -13.19 -22.17 -31.59
C GLN A 346 -13.75 -23.52 -31.13
N CYS A 347 -13.82 -23.80 -29.83
CA CYS A 347 -14.84 -24.72 -29.35
C CYS A 347 -16.09 -23.88 -29.09
N PRO A 348 -17.06 -23.80 -30.04
CA PRO A 348 -18.39 -23.44 -29.62
C PRO A 348 -18.72 -24.38 -28.46
N SER A 349 -19.30 -23.81 -27.39
CA SER A 349 -20.18 -24.60 -26.54
C SER A 349 -20.97 -25.49 -27.48
N ILE A 350 -20.72 -26.80 -27.47
CA ILE A 350 -21.47 -27.74 -28.28
C ILE A 350 -22.91 -27.51 -27.83
N ALA A 351 -23.65 -26.75 -28.63
CA ALA A 351 -25.09 -26.83 -28.63
C ALA A 351 -25.33 -28.32 -28.79
N PHE A 352 -26.04 -28.91 -27.83
CA PHE A 352 -26.51 -30.28 -27.89
C PHE A 352 -27.43 -30.35 -29.11
N GLN A 353 -26.83 -30.45 -30.30
CA GLN A 353 -27.53 -30.73 -31.53
C GLN A 353 -27.96 -32.16 -31.35
N SER A 354 -29.27 -32.33 -31.20
CA SER A 354 -29.92 -33.60 -30.93
C SER A 354 -29.23 -34.72 -31.70
N CYS A 355 -28.58 -35.64 -30.98
CA CYS A 355 -28.28 -36.94 -31.55
C CYS A 355 -29.60 -37.47 -32.11
N ASP A 356 -29.58 -37.82 -33.39
CA ASP A 356 -30.69 -38.48 -34.06
C ASP A 356 -31.25 -39.57 -33.15
N THR A 357 -32.53 -39.42 -32.83
CA THR A 357 -33.35 -40.40 -32.14
C THR A 357 -33.50 -41.63 -33.03
N SER A 358 -32.51 -42.51 -33.05
CA SER A 358 -32.66 -43.86 -33.60
C SER A 358 -31.74 -44.88 -32.94
N LYS A 359 -31.62 -44.85 -31.60
CA LYS A 359 -31.35 -46.03 -30.78
C LYS A 359 -31.63 -45.72 -29.31
N ALA A 360 -32.64 -46.39 -28.76
CA ALA A 360 -33.03 -46.27 -27.36
C ALA A 360 -31.88 -46.70 -26.44
N LEU A 361 -31.38 -45.77 -25.60
CA LEU A 361 -30.42 -46.07 -24.54
C LEU A 361 -31.15 -46.05 -23.19
N ARG A 362 -31.14 -47.18 -22.48
CA ARG A 362 -31.66 -47.30 -21.11
C ARG A 362 -30.83 -46.43 -20.15
N PRO A 363 -31.44 -45.84 -19.11
CA PRO A 363 -30.69 -45.04 -18.13
C PRO A 363 -29.80 -45.93 -17.25
N PRO A 364 -28.52 -45.56 -17.01
CA PRO A 364 -27.70 -46.25 -16.03
C PRO A 364 -28.16 -45.90 -14.60
N THR A 365 -28.16 -46.93 -13.76
CA THR A 365 -28.70 -46.96 -12.40
C THR A 365 -27.92 -46.10 -11.40
N SER A 366 -28.55 -45.04 -10.91
CA SER A 366 -28.72 -44.61 -9.51
C SER A 366 -27.75 -45.04 -8.38
N LYS A 367 -26.42 -45.00 -8.53
CA LYS A 367 -25.52 -45.19 -7.37
C LYS A 367 -24.44 -44.11 -7.12
N VAL A 368 -24.32 -43.10 -7.98
CA VAL A 368 -23.30 -42.04 -7.80
C VAL A 368 -23.89 -40.72 -7.29
N PHE A 369 -25.21 -40.54 -7.36
CA PHE A 369 -25.87 -39.28 -6.94
C PHE A 369 -26.16 -39.17 -5.44
N SER A 370 -25.89 -40.19 -4.61
CA SER A 370 -26.25 -40.19 -3.18
C SER A 370 -25.19 -39.63 -2.23
N THR A 371 -24.03 -39.17 -2.73
CA THR A 371 -22.91 -38.74 -1.87
C THR A 371 -22.59 -37.24 -1.93
N LEU A 372 -23.36 -36.42 -2.64
CA LEU A 372 -23.13 -34.97 -2.68
C LEU A 372 -24.11 -34.21 -1.77
N PRO A 373 -23.63 -33.35 -0.83
CA PRO A 373 -24.51 -32.56 0.02
C PRO A 373 -25.37 -31.58 -0.80
N THR A 374 -26.67 -31.62 -0.55
CA THR A 374 -27.73 -30.85 -1.24
C THR A 374 -27.59 -29.32 -1.17
N GLY A 375 -26.69 -28.80 -0.33
CA GLY A 375 -26.39 -27.36 -0.24
C GLY A 375 -25.64 -26.77 -1.45
N PHE A 376 -24.82 -27.57 -2.15
CA PHE A 376 -24.05 -27.10 -3.31
C PHE A 376 -24.90 -26.83 -4.56
N LEU A 377 -26.08 -27.47 -4.64
CA LEU A 377 -27.04 -27.30 -5.74
C LEU A 377 -27.79 -25.96 -5.70
N HIS A 378 -27.87 -25.32 -4.52
CA HIS A 378 -28.67 -24.10 -4.38
C HIS A 378 -27.93 -22.81 -4.81
N LEU A 379 -26.60 -22.75 -4.66
CA LEU A 379 -25.78 -21.68 -5.26
C LEU A 379 -25.72 -21.80 -6.79
N GLY A 380 -25.78 -23.02 -7.33
CA GLY A 380 -25.89 -23.27 -8.77
C GLY A 380 -27.17 -22.75 -9.40
N LYS A 381 -28.30 -22.74 -8.66
CA LYS A 381 -29.58 -22.20 -9.14
C LYS A 381 -29.57 -20.68 -9.34
N PHE A 382 -28.79 -19.93 -8.56
CA PHE A 382 -28.65 -18.48 -8.77
C PHE A 382 -27.85 -18.17 -10.05
N SER A 383 -26.85 -19.00 -10.36
CA SER A 383 -26.12 -18.93 -11.64
C SER A 383 -26.97 -19.37 -12.84
N HIS A 384 -27.85 -20.36 -12.66
CA HIS A 384 -28.71 -20.88 -13.73
C HIS A 384 -29.83 -19.88 -14.12
N LYS A 385 -30.22 -18.98 -13.21
CA LYS A 385 -31.26 -17.97 -13.48
C LYS A 385 -30.77 -16.75 -14.25
N LEU A 386 -29.45 -16.51 -14.31
CA LEU A 386 -28.87 -15.43 -15.13
C LEU A 386 -28.65 -15.82 -16.61
N TYR A 387 -28.79 -17.10 -16.96
CA TYR A 387 -28.56 -17.60 -18.32
C TYR A 387 -29.56 -18.72 -18.68
N SER A 388 -30.86 -18.43 -18.59
CA SER A 388 -31.88 -19.28 -19.21
C SER A 388 -32.10 -18.81 -20.65
N TYR A 389 -31.57 -19.55 -21.61
CA TYR A 389 -31.97 -19.45 -23.01
C TYR A 389 -33.04 -20.52 -23.25
N ASP A 390 -34.30 -20.10 -23.41
CA ASP A 390 -35.39 -20.99 -23.83
C ASP A 390 -35.23 -21.31 -25.32
N PRO A 391 -35.15 -22.59 -25.74
CA PRO A 391 -35.07 -22.92 -27.15
C PRO A 391 -36.47 -22.77 -27.77
N ILE A 392 -36.66 -21.73 -28.57
CA ILE A 392 -37.83 -21.56 -29.44
C ILE A 392 -37.73 -22.63 -30.54
N GLN A 393 -38.76 -23.46 -30.61
CA GLN A 393 -38.91 -24.56 -31.54
C GLN A 393 -39.44 -24.03 -32.89
N GLU A 394 -38.55 -23.76 -33.85
CA GLU A 394 -38.95 -23.39 -35.22
C GLU A 394 -38.63 -24.49 -36.25
N LYS A 395 -39.67 -24.90 -36.98
CA LYS A 395 -39.62 -25.87 -38.08
C LYS A 395 -38.98 -25.22 -39.32
N ILE A 396 -37.99 -25.91 -39.88
CA ILE A 396 -37.26 -25.52 -41.09
C ILE A 396 -38.13 -25.74 -42.33
N TYR A 397 -38.45 -24.65 -43.05
CA TYR A 397 -38.56 -24.66 -44.51
C TYR A 397 -37.74 -23.48 -45.07
N ALA A 398 -36.85 -23.81 -46.00
CA ALA A 398 -35.84 -22.92 -46.54
C ALA A 398 -36.45 -21.78 -47.38
N ARG A 399 -36.04 -20.54 -47.08
CA ARG A 399 -35.96 -19.43 -48.05
C ARG A 399 -34.86 -18.46 -47.60
N PRO A 400 -34.01 -17.94 -48.49
CA PRO A 400 -32.91 -17.08 -48.08
C PRO A 400 -33.44 -15.68 -47.76
N SER A 401 -33.40 -15.30 -46.48
CA SER A 401 -33.58 -13.91 -46.07
C SER A 401 -32.44 -13.52 -45.15
N THR A 402 -31.67 -12.54 -45.63
CA THR A 402 -30.77 -11.67 -44.90
C THR A 402 -31.39 -11.27 -43.56
N ASN A 403 -30.89 -11.81 -42.45
CA ASN A 403 -31.02 -11.22 -41.12
C ASN A 403 -29.81 -11.64 -40.30
N GLN A 404 -28.99 -10.64 -39.96
CA GLN A 404 -27.87 -10.76 -39.02
C GLN A 404 -28.36 -11.41 -37.72
N GLU A 405 -27.88 -12.62 -37.43
CA GLU A 405 -27.90 -13.13 -36.07
C GLU A 405 -27.09 -12.16 -35.19
N LYS A 406 -27.80 -11.52 -34.27
CA LYS A 406 -27.22 -10.59 -33.30
C LYS A 406 -26.43 -11.41 -32.28
N SER A 407 -25.17 -11.71 -32.60
CA SER A 407 -24.19 -12.30 -31.69
C SER A 407 -24.21 -11.50 -30.37
N THR A 408 -24.69 -12.12 -29.30
CA THR A 408 -24.62 -11.54 -27.96
C THR A 408 -23.15 -11.36 -27.60
N SER A 409 -22.66 -10.13 -27.78
CA SER A 409 -21.28 -9.75 -27.54
C SER A 409 -20.83 -10.21 -26.15
N PHE A 410 -19.73 -10.95 -26.08
CA PHE A 410 -19.11 -11.42 -24.83
C PHE A 410 -18.39 -10.29 -24.05
N TRP A 411 -18.02 -9.22 -24.77
CA TRP A 411 -17.36 -8.02 -24.22
C TRP A 411 -18.05 -7.36 -23.02
N PRO A 412 -19.38 -7.14 -22.97
CA PRO A 412 -20.05 -6.57 -21.80
C PRO A 412 -19.81 -7.36 -20.50
N TYR A 413 -19.73 -8.69 -20.55
CA TYR A 413 -19.46 -9.50 -19.36
C TYR A 413 -18.03 -9.29 -18.85
N VAL A 414 -17.05 -9.30 -19.76
CA VAL A 414 -15.64 -9.10 -19.43
C VAL A 414 -15.39 -7.69 -18.89
N ILE A 415 -16.00 -6.68 -19.52
CA ILE A 415 -15.93 -5.29 -19.07
C ILE A 415 -16.55 -5.15 -17.68
N LEU A 416 -17.70 -5.78 -17.43
CA LEU A 416 -18.34 -5.81 -16.11
C LEU A 416 -17.43 -6.46 -15.06
N LEU A 417 -16.82 -7.61 -15.37
CA LEU A 417 -15.90 -8.32 -14.47
C LEU A 417 -14.68 -7.47 -14.12
N VAL A 418 -14.01 -6.89 -15.12
CA VAL A 418 -12.85 -6.01 -14.91
C VAL A 418 -13.25 -4.79 -14.07
N THR A 419 -14.39 -4.17 -14.40
CA THR A 419 -14.88 -2.99 -13.67
C THR A 419 -15.19 -3.32 -12.21
N LEU A 420 -15.79 -4.48 -11.94
CA LEU A 420 -16.07 -4.94 -10.59
C LEU A 420 -14.78 -5.18 -9.79
N LEU A 421 -13.82 -5.91 -10.37
CA LEU A 421 -12.56 -6.23 -9.69
C LEU A 421 -11.74 -4.96 -9.40
N VAL A 422 -11.63 -4.06 -10.38
CA VAL A 422 -10.96 -2.77 -10.21
C VAL A 422 -11.68 -1.93 -9.15
N GLY A 423 -13.00 -1.78 -9.25
CA GLY A 423 -13.80 -0.96 -8.33
C GLY A 423 -13.70 -1.42 -6.88
N VAL A 424 -13.86 -2.73 -6.63
CA VAL A 424 -13.77 -3.30 -5.27
C VAL A 424 -12.38 -3.09 -4.68
N LYS A 425 -11.31 -3.36 -5.44
CA LYS A 425 -9.94 -3.14 -4.95
C LYS A 425 -9.68 -1.66 -4.65
N THR A 426 -10.09 -0.75 -5.52
CA THR A 426 -9.90 0.69 -5.30
C THR A 426 -10.62 1.18 -4.05
N LEU A 427 -11.86 0.73 -3.84
CA LEU A 427 -12.65 1.15 -2.68
C LEU A 427 -11.99 0.68 -1.37
N LEU A 428 -11.56 -0.58 -1.33
CA LEU A 428 -10.88 -1.13 -0.16
C LEU A 428 -9.54 -0.46 0.09
N TYR A 429 -8.77 -0.14 -0.97
CA TYR A 429 -7.52 0.60 -0.82
C TYR A 429 -7.73 1.99 -0.24
N ILE A 430 -8.70 2.74 -0.78
CA ILE A 430 -9.02 4.08 -0.28
C ILE A 430 -9.46 4.02 1.19
N TRP A 431 -10.29 3.04 1.55
CA TRP A 431 -10.68 2.84 2.95
C TRP A 431 -9.45 2.52 3.83
N ALA A 432 -8.55 1.66 3.36
CA ALA A 432 -7.33 1.32 4.11
C ALA A 432 -6.42 2.53 4.35
N MET A 433 -6.42 3.52 3.45
CA MET A 433 -5.66 4.75 3.63
C MET A 433 -6.23 5.64 4.74
N PHE A 434 -7.55 5.64 4.96
CA PHE A 434 -8.17 6.41 6.05
C PHE A 434 -7.97 5.77 7.42
N ASP A 435 -7.96 4.44 7.49
CA ASP A 435 -7.80 3.70 8.75
C ASP A 435 -6.34 3.59 9.23
N ARG A 436 -5.39 4.14 8.47
CA ARG A 436 -3.96 4.05 8.76
C ARG A 436 -3.56 5.08 9.83
N ASP A 437 -3.14 4.60 11.00
CA ASP A 437 -2.45 5.43 12.00
C ASP A 437 -0.93 5.43 11.72
N PRO A 438 -0.28 6.60 11.61
CA PRO A 438 1.16 6.67 11.34
C PRO A 438 2.04 6.36 12.57
N VAL A 439 1.50 6.43 13.80
CA VAL A 439 2.27 6.27 15.05
C VAL A 439 2.33 4.80 15.48
N ILE A 440 1.16 4.17 15.55
CA ILE A 440 1.01 2.76 15.87
C ILE A 440 1.16 2.02 14.54
N ASP A 441 2.21 1.21 14.36
CA ASP A 441 2.62 0.58 13.11
C ASP A 441 1.60 -0.45 12.56
N PHE A 442 0.37 -0.01 12.31
CA PHE A 442 -0.66 -0.76 11.63
C PHE A 442 -0.29 -0.79 10.16
N SER A 443 0.26 -1.92 9.73
CA SER A 443 0.41 -2.18 8.31
C SER A 443 -0.95 -2.09 7.63
N VAL A 444 -0.96 -1.70 6.34
CA VAL A 444 -2.18 -1.68 5.51
C VAL A 444 -2.94 -3.01 5.62
N TRP A 445 -2.23 -4.11 5.83
CA TRP A 445 -2.78 -5.46 5.95
C TRP A 445 -3.47 -5.76 7.28
N ASN A 446 -3.10 -5.06 8.36
CA ASN A 446 -3.75 -5.18 9.67
C ASN A 446 -5.03 -4.34 9.78
N THR A 447 -5.29 -3.46 8.82
CA THR A 447 -6.57 -2.75 8.72
C THR A 447 -7.70 -3.69 8.32
N VAL A 448 -8.93 -3.37 8.72
CA VAL A 448 -10.14 -4.10 8.28
C VAL A 448 -10.22 -4.22 6.74
N PRO A 449 -10.09 -3.14 5.95
CA PRO A 449 -10.07 -3.25 4.50
C PRO A 449 -8.91 -4.09 3.94
N GLY A 450 -7.73 -4.05 4.56
CA GLY A 450 -6.61 -4.92 4.23
C GLY A 450 -6.94 -6.41 4.39
N CYS A 451 -7.52 -6.78 5.53
CA CYS A 451 -7.98 -8.13 5.80
C CYS A 451 -9.07 -8.59 4.80
N LEU A 452 -9.99 -7.69 4.44
CA LEU A 452 -11.00 -7.96 3.41
C LEU A 452 -10.38 -8.19 2.02
N LEU A 453 -9.34 -7.45 1.64
CA LEU A 453 -8.60 -7.70 0.39
C LEU A 453 -7.99 -9.10 0.35
N LEU A 454 -7.41 -9.56 1.46
CA LEU A 454 -6.86 -10.91 1.58
C LEU A 454 -7.96 -11.98 1.53
N ALA A 455 -9.05 -11.78 2.26
CA ALA A 455 -10.19 -12.69 2.26
C ALA A 455 -10.82 -12.83 0.87
N LEU A 456 -10.93 -11.73 0.11
CA LEU A 456 -11.41 -11.75 -1.27
C LEU A 456 -10.51 -12.58 -2.18
N ARG A 457 -9.18 -12.51 -2.01
CA ARG A 457 -8.25 -13.39 -2.76
C ARG A 457 -8.50 -14.87 -2.45
N ILE A 458 -8.75 -15.22 -1.19
CA ILE A 458 -9.11 -16.60 -0.81
C ILE A 458 -10.46 -17.03 -1.42
N CYS A 459 -11.47 -16.17 -1.43
CA CYS A 459 -12.75 -16.45 -2.10
C CYS A 459 -12.56 -16.70 -3.62
N LEU A 460 -11.66 -15.95 -4.26
CA LEU A 460 -11.34 -16.12 -5.69
C LEU A 460 -10.65 -17.46 -5.98
N VAL A 461 -9.83 -17.98 -5.06
CA VAL A 461 -9.25 -19.33 -5.15
C VAL A 461 -10.36 -20.38 -5.22
N PHE A 462 -11.34 -20.32 -4.32
CA PHE A 462 -12.48 -21.23 -4.35
C PHE A 462 -13.29 -21.10 -5.64
N TRP A 463 -13.50 -19.89 -6.13
CA TRP A 463 -14.18 -19.67 -7.40
C TRP A 463 -13.41 -20.34 -8.56
N ILE A 464 -12.10 -20.12 -8.68
CA ILE A 464 -11.28 -20.73 -9.74
C ILE A 464 -11.31 -22.25 -9.63
N LEU A 465 -11.19 -22.82 -8.43
CA LEU A 465 -11.28 -24.27 -8.22
C LEU A 465 -12.63 -24.84 -8.71
N VAL A 466 -13.74 -24.17 -8.41
CA VAL A 466 -15.08 -24.59 -8.90
C VAL A 466 -15.16 -24.52 -10.42
N VAL A 467 -14.63 -23.45 -11.04
CA VAL A 467 -14.63 -23.28 -12.50
C VAL A 467 -13.78 -24.34 -13.18
N VAL A 468 -12.56 -24.56 -12.70
CA VAL A 468 -11.63 -25.57 -13.22
C VAL A 468 -12.19 -26.97 -13.03
N GLY A 469 -12.71 -27.29 -11.83
CA GLY A 469 -13.31 -28.59 -11.54
C GLY A 469 -14.51 -28.91 -12.45
N ARG A 470 -15.40 -27.92 -12.67
CA ARG A 470 -16.53 -28.06 -13.60
C ARG A 470 -16.04 -28.33 -15.03
N ARG A 471 -15.02 -27.61 -15.49
CA ARG A 471 -14.47 -27.77 -16.85
C ARG A 471 -13.78 -29.12 -17.02
N HIS A 472 -13.00 -29.55 -16.05
CA HIS A 472 -12.34 -30.86 -16.05
C HIS A 472 -13.36 -32.00 -16.14
N PHE A 473 -14.44 -31.93 -15.34
CA PHE A 473 -15.51 -32.93 -15.37
C PHE A 473 -16.19 -33.03 -16.74
N ILE A 474 -16.48 -31.89 -17.38
CA ILE A 474 -17.07 -31.86 -18.73
C ILE A 474 -16.12 -32.51 -19.75
N ALA A 475 -14.82 -32.17 -19.71
CA ALA A 475 -13.86 -32.75 -20.65
C ALA A 475 -13.71 -34.27 -20.47
N GLN A 476 -13.75 -34.76 -19.24
CA GLN A 476 -13.70 -36.19 -18.95
C GLN A 476 -14.92 -36.92 -19.54
N ILE A 477 -16.13 -36.37 -19.40
CA ILE A 477 -17.34 -36.93 -20.02
C ILE A 477 -17.22 -36.93 -21.56
N CYS A 478 -16.73 -35.85 -22.15
CA CYS A 478 -16.58 -35.77 -23.61
C CYS A 478 -15.54 -36.75 -24.15
N SER A 479 -14.43 -36.94 -23.43
CA SER A 479 -13.39 -37.91 -23.79
C SER A 479 -13.94 -39.34 -23.74
N GLU A 480 -14.64 -39.70 -22.66
CA GLU A 480 -15.23 -41.04 -22.51
C GLU A 480 -16.37 -41.31 -23.50
N SER A 481 -17.18 -40.29 -23.83
CA SER A 481 -18.34 -40.45 -24.72
C SER A 481 -18.02 -40.37 -26.22
N TYR A 482 -16.97 -39.64 -26.61
CA TYR A 482 -16.68 -39.36 -28.03
C TYR A 482 -15.26 -39.76 -28.47
N ASN A 483 -14.46 -40.34 -27.57
CA ASN A 483 -13.06 -40.71 -27.83
C ASN A 483 -12.23 -39.53 -28.37
N MET A 484 -12.57 -38.31 -27.91
CA MET A 484 -11.96 -37.04 -28.29
C MET A 484 -11.17 -36.48 -27.11
N ASP A 485 -9.85 -36.29 -27.26
CA ASP A 485 -9.03 -35.61 -26.27
C ASP A 485 -9.29 -34.10 -26.32
N LEU A 486 -10.33 -33.66 -25.60
CA LEU A 486 -10.72 -32.26 -25.54
C LEU A 486 -9.75 -31.47 -24.66
N CYS A 487 -8.77 -30.82 -25.28
CA CYS A 487 -7.85 -29.91 -24.62
C CYS A 487 -8.54 -28.59 -24.24
N ILE A 488 -9.01 -28.47 -23.00
CA ILE A 488 -9.79 -27.32 -22.49
C ILE A 488 -9.07 -25.96 -22.68
N LEU A 489 -7.75 -25.91 -22.51
CA LEU A 489 -6.97 -24.67 -22.66
C LEU A 489 -6.23 -24.57 -24.01
N GLY A 490 -6.05 -25.68 -24.74
CA GLY A 490 -5.25 -25.74 -25.96
C GLY A 490 -4.28 -26.92 -25.95
N PRO A 491 -3.66 -27.26 -27.09
CA PRO A 491 -2.83 -28.46 -27.21
C PRO A 491 -1.63 -28.37 -26.26
N ASN A 492 -1.36 -29.45 -25.52
CA ASN A 492 -0.22 -29.59 -24.60
C ASN A 492 -0.17 -28.64 -23.39
N ILE A 493 -1.30 -28.01 -23.00
CA ILE A 493 -1.42 -27.27 -21.74
C ILE A 493 -2.23 -28.10 -20.75
N ASN A 494 -1.56 -28.65 -19.73
CA ASN A 494 -2.25 -29.38 -18.68
C ASN A 494 -3.01 -28.41 -17.77
N THR A 495 -4.35 -28.53 -17.76
CA THR A 495 -5.25 -27.71 -16.93
C THR A 495 -4.91 -27.75 -15.45
N MET A 496 -4.43 -28.89 -14.93
CA MET A 496 -4.04 -29.03 -13.53
C MET A 496 -2.76 -28.24 -13.22
N GLN A 497 -1.78 -28.24 -14.13
CA GLN A 497 -0.54 -27.48 -13.95
C GLN A 497 -0.79 -25.97 -14.04
N PHE A 498 -1.64 -25.55 -14.99
CA PHE A 498 -2.09 -24.17 -15.10
C PHE A 498 -2.80 -23.70 -13.81
N ALA A 499 -3.77 -24.49 -13.33
CA ALA A 499 -4.50 -24.19 -12.10
C ALA A 499 -3.54 -24.13 -10.90
N ALA A 500 -2.66 -25.13 -10.72
CA ALA A 500 -1.71 -25.15 -9.61
C ALA A 500 -0.81 -23.90 -9.57
N GLY A 501 -0.26 -23.49 -10.72
CA GLY A 501 0.62 -22.32 -10.80
C GLY A 501 -0.08 -21.00 -10.46
N TYR A 502 -1.27 -20.76 -11.03
CA TYR A 502 -1.97 -19.48 -10.81
C TYR A 502 -2.78 -19.44 -9.51
N LEU A 503 -3.21 -20.58 -8.96
CA LEU A 503 -3.75 -20.62 -7.60
C LEU A 503 -2.66 -20.28 -6.58
N LEU A 504 -1.43 -20.76 -6.78
CA LEU A 504 -0.29 -20.37 -5.96
C LEU A 504 -0.04 -18.86 -6.03
N TRP A 505 -0.05 -18.26 -7.23
CA TRP A 505 0.07 -16.81 -7.40
C TRP A 505 -1.01 -16.02 -6.63
N ILE A 506 -2.26 -16.49 -6.61
CA ILE A 506 -3.34 -15.81 -5.87
C ILE A 506 -3.13 -15.92 -4.34
N VAL A 507 -2.66 -17.08 -3.86
CA VAL A 507 -2.44 -17.37 -2.44
C VAL A 507 -1.13 -16.78 -1.91
N ILE A 508 -0.16 -16.46 -2.76
CA ILE A 508 1.14 -15.95 -2.31
C ILE A 508 1.00 -14.67 -1.48
N LEU A 509 0.13 -13.74 -1.89
CA LEU A 509 -0.06 -12.48 -1.16
C LEU A 509 -0.56 -12.71 0.27
N PRO A 510 -1.72 -13.38 0.50
CA PRO A 510 -2.16 -13.64 1.88
C PRO A 510 -1.17 -14.47 2.68
N LEU A 511 -0.46 -15.41 2.06
CA LEU A 511 0.57 -16.21 2.73
C LEU A 511 1.76 -15.34 3.19
N VAL A 512 2.31 -14.52 2.30
CA VAL A 512 3.47 -13.66 2.57
C VAL A 512 3.11 -12.58 3.57
N VAL A 513 1.90 -12.02 3.50
CA VAL A 513 1.40 -11.07 4.50
C VAL A 513 1.27 -11.75 5.87
N PHE A 514 0.68 -12.95 5.94
CA PHE A 514 0.57 -13.69 7.19
C PHE A 514 1.95 -13.99 7.80
N ILE A 515 2.90 -14.46 7.00
CA ILE A 515 4.28 -14.72 7.44
C ILE A 515 4.96 -13.40 7.86
N GLY A 516 4.80 -12.34 7.08
CA GLY A 516 5.38 -11.02 7.32
C GLY A 516 4.90 -10.38 8.62
N GLU A 517 3.64 -10.60 8.98
CA GLU A 517 3.07 -10.09 10.23
C GLU A 517 3.44 -10.94 11.45
N THR A 518 3.53 -12.26 11.30
CA THR A 518 3.75 -13.18 12.44
C THR A 518 5.22 -13.42 12.76
N SER A 519 6.10 -13.37 11.76
CA SER A 519 7.49 -13.84 11.88
C SER A 519 8.56 -12.83 11.46
N VAL A 520 8.19 -11.75 10.76
CA VAL A 520 9.14 -10.75 10.27
C VAL A 520 9.04 -9.48 11.11
N SER A 521 10.19 -8.95 11.52
CA SER A 521 10.20 -7.71 12.29
C SER A 521 9.70 -6.53 11.45
N PRO A 522 9.08 -5.50 12.06
CA PRO A 522 8.44 -4.42 11.31
C PRO A 522 9.40 -3.68 10.35
N LEU A 523 10.67 -3.56 10.73
CA LEU A 523 11.74 -2.95 9.92
C LEU A 523 11.99 -3.64 8.57
N TRP A 524 11.75 -4.95 8.49
CA TRP A 524 11.99 -5.72 7.26
C TRP A 524 10.69 -6.03 6.50
N ARG A 525 9.56 -6.00 7.20
CA ARG A 525 8.26 -6.46 6.71
C ARG A 525 7.89 -5.85 5.36
N THR A 526 7.90 -4.52 5.24
CA THR A 526 7.49 -3.82 4.01
C THR A 526 8.33 -4.23 2.81
N LYS A 527 9.65 -4.34 2.97
CA LYS A 527 10.55 -4.78 1.89
C LYS A 527 10.31 -6.24 1.53
N THR A 528 10.24 -7.13 2.52
CA THR A 528 10.05 -8.56 2.29
C THR A 528 8.76 -8.83 1.53
N ILE A 529 7.65 -8.22 1.96
CA ILE A 529 6.36 -8.37 1.28
C ILE A 529 6.45 -7.82 -0.15
N SER A 530 6.99 -6.61 -0.33
CA SER A 530 7.06 -5.98 -1.64
C SER A 530 7.94 -6.78 -2.62
N ILE A 531 9.14 -7.18 -2.22
CA ILE A 531 10.06 -7.94 -3.08
C ILE A 531 9.42 -9.25 -3.54
N ILE A 532 8.82 -10.02 -2.62
CA ILE A 532 8.21 -11.30 -2.96
C ILE A 532 7.01 -11.12 -3.90
N CYS A 533 6.16 -10.12 -3.63
CA CYS A 533 5.00 -9.82 -4.49
C CYS A 533 5.44 -9.43 -5.90
N PHE A 534 6.32 -8.44 -6.05
CA PHE A 534 6.81 -8.00 -7.37
C PHE A 534 7.51 -9.15 -8.13
N SER A 535 8.33 -9.97 -7.45
CA SER A 535 8.94 -11.15 -8.07
C SER A 535 7.89 -12.14 -8.57
N THR A 536 6.87 -12.43 -7.75
CA THR A 536 5.84 -13.42 -8.09
C THR A 536 4.91 -12.92 -9.19
N ASP A 537 4.55 -11.63 -9.18
CA ASP A 537 3.76 -10.98 -10.22
C ASP A 537 4.49 -10.98 -11.56
N TYR A 538 5.79 -10.66 -11.55
CA TYR A 538 6.61 -10.70 -12.76
C TYR A 538 6.71 -12.12 -13.32
N VAL A 539 7.02 -13.12 -12.48
CA VAL A 539 7.11 -14.52 -12.90
C VAL A 539 5.77 -15.03 -13.46
N ALA A 540 4.65 -14.68 -12.83
CA ALA A 540 3.33 -15.06 -13.30
C ALA A 540 2.98 -14.44 -14.66
N ALA A 541 3.37 -13.17 -14.88
CA ALA A 541 3.23 -12.50 -16.17
C ALA A 541 4.09 -13.20 -17.24
N VAL A 542 5.38 -13.45 -16.98
CA VAL A 542 6.27 -14.17 -17.91
C VAL A 542 5.70 -15.54 -18.28
N ALA A 543 5.26 -16.32 -17.28
CA ALA A 543 4.64 -17.63 -17.51
C ALA A 543 3.39 -17.52 -18.39
N TYR A 544 2.57 -16.47 -18.18
CA TYR A 544 1.35 -16.26 -18.98
C TYR A 544 1.70 -15.87 -20.42
N ALA A 545 2.70 -15.02 -20.63
CA ALA A 545 3.20 -14.69 -21.96
C ALA A 545 3.68 -15.94 -22.72
N CYS A 546 4.39 -16.85 -22.05
CA CYS A 546 4.83 -18.11 -22.63
C CYS A 546 3.67 -19.01 -23.04
N LEU A 547 2.63 -19.12 -22.20
CA LEU A 547 1.42 -19.87 -22.51
C LEU A 547 0.67 -19.27 -23.72
N LEU A 548 0.55 -17.95 -23.75
CA LEU A 548 -0.12 -17.22 -24.82
C LEU A 548 0.63 -17.33 -26.15
N TRP A 549 1.97 -17.24 -26.13
CA TRP A 549 2.81 -17.56 -27.30
C TRP A 549 2.53 -18.96 -27.80
N ARG A 550 2.60 -19.96 -26.92
CA ARG A 550 2.49 -21.38 -27.29
C ARG A 550 1.14 -21.67 -27.91
N SER A 551 0.07 -21.10 -27.36
CA SER A 551 -1.26 -21.23 -27.93
C SER A 551 -1.36 -20.62 -29.31
N ASN A 552 -0.72 -19.47 -29.55
CA ASN A 552 -0.78 -18.78 -30.84
C ASN A 552 0.04 -19.50 -31.93
N SER A 553 1.25 -19.99 -31.61
CA SER A 553 2.07 -20.70 -32.59
C SER A 553 1.40 -21.97 -33.11
N LEU A 554 0.64 -22.67 -32.25
CA LEU A 554 -0.11 -23.86 -32.63
C LEU A 554 -1.33 -23.55 -33.51
N LEU A 555 -1.90 -22.35 -33.40
CA LEU A 555 -2.99 -21.91 -34.29
C LEU A 555 -2.45 -21.64 -35.70
N ASP A 556 -1.26 -21.03 -35.83
CA ASP A 556 -0.64 -20.76 -37.12
C ASP A 556 -0.25 -22.05 -37.87
N GLU A 557 0.30 -23.05 -37.17
CA GLU A 557 0.64 -24.36 -37.76
C GLU A 557 -0.60 -25.12 -38.27
N ASN A 558 -1.71 -25.10 -37.52
CA ASN A 558 -2.96 -25.76 -37.93
C ASN A 558 -3.62 -25.08 -39.14
N VAL A 559 -3.52 -23.75 -39.25
CA VAL A 559 -4.02 -22.99 -40.42
C VAL A 559 -3.15 -23.26 -41.66
N LEU A 560 -1.83 -23.39 -41.50
CA LEU A 560 -0.93 -23.78 -42.58
C LEU A 560 -1.14 -25.23 -43.03
N GLY A 561 -1.39 -26.16 -42.10
CA GLY A 561 -1.70 -27.56 -42.40
C GLY A 561 -2.96 -27.73 -43.27
N HIS A 562 -4.00 -26.92 -43.03
CA HIS A 562 -5.21 -26.93 -43.86
C HIS A 562 -5.05 -26.29 -45.25
N ARG A 563 -4.06 -25.42 -45.46
CA ARG A 563 -3.74 -24.88 -46.80
C ARG A 563 -2.88 -25.81 -47.65
N CYS A 564 -2.18 -26.78 -47.05
CA CYS A 564 -1.37 -27.75 -47.78
C CYS A 564 -2.14 -29.05 -48.15
N SER A 565 -3.43 -29.13 -47.81
CA SER A 565 -4.30 -30.29 -48.11
C SER A 565 -5.46 -29.96 -49.05
N MET A 566 -5.31 -28.96 -49.94
CA MET A 566 -6.21 -28.71 -51.08
C MET A 566 -5.46 -28.83 -52.39
#